data_AF-G0ELE9-F1
#
_entry.id   AF-G0ELE9-F1
#
_cell.length_a   1.000
_cell.length_b   1.000
_cell.length_c   1.000
_cell.angle_alpha   90.00
_cell.angle_beta   90.00
_cell.angle_gamma   90.00
#
_symmetry.space_group_name_H-M   'P 1'
#
loop_
_entity.id
_entity.type
_entity.pdbx_description
1 polymer ?
#
loop_
_entity_poly.entity_id
_entity_poly.type
_entity_poly.pdbx_seq_one_letter_code
_entity_poly.pdbx_strand_id
1 'polypeptide(L)' 'MIIVTDLNKSVEFYKNILELNVIMDFGADKTLTGNLVLKTKDTYKDFIDNNDISFV' A
#
# COMPACT_ATOMS: atom_id res chain seq x y z
N MET A 1 5.24 4.77 4.20
CA MET A 1 4.45 4.29 3.06
C MET A 1 5.14 3.04 2.52
N ILE A 2 4.39 1.99 2.26
CA ILE A 2 4.91 0.73 1.72
C ILE A 2 4.30 0.52 0.34
N ILE A 3 5.15 0.20 -0.64
CA ILE A 3 4.74 -0.15 -1.99
C ILE A 3 4.39 -1.62 -2.03
N VAL A 4 3.19 -1.94 -2.49
CA VAL A 4 2.67 -3.31 -2.55
C VAL A 4 2.25 -3.68 -3.97
N THR A 5 2.32 -4.96 -4.31
CA THR A 5 1.87 -5.47 -5.61
C THR A 5 0.37 -5.73 -5.64
N ASP A 6 -0.21 -6.15 -4.50
CA ASP A 6 -1.63 -6.41 -4.34
C ASP A 6 -2.13 -5.76 -3.06
N LEU A 7 -2.95 -4.71 -3.20
CA LEU A 7 -3.44 -3.92 -2.08
C LEU A 7 -4.37 -4.73 -1.17
N ASN A 8 -5.25 -5.56 -1.74
CA ASN A 8 -6.24 -6.30 -0.97
C ASN A 8 -5.58 -7.40 -0.14
N LYS A 9 -4.66 -8.16 -0.75
CA LYS A 9 -3.87 -9.16 -0.01
C LYS A 9 -3.02 -8.51 1.08
N SER A 10 -2.45 -7.35 0.81
CA SER A 10 -1.63 -6.63 1.80
C SER A 10 -2.47 -6.15 2.97
N VAL A 11 -3.64 -5.57 2.72
CA VAL A 11 -4.57 -5.17 3.79
C VAL A 11 -4.98 -6.37 4.64
N GLU A 12 -5.30 -7.50 4.01
CA GLU A 12 -5.65 -8.73 4.73
C GLU A 12 -4.48 -9.25 5.58
N PHE A 13 -3.26 -9.23 5.05
CA PHE A 13 -2.06 -9.60 5.80
C PHE A 13 -1.86 -8.72 7.04
N TYR A 14 -1.90 -7.39 6.88
CA TYR A 14 -1.71 -6.46 7.99
C TYR A 14 -2.85 -6.51 9.01
N LYS A 15 -4.07 -6.79 8.55
CA LYS A 15 -5.21 -7.03 9.43
C LYS A 15 -5.05 -8.32 10.24
N ASN A 16 -4.61 -9.41 9.61
CA ASN A 16 -4.54 -10.72 10.28
C ASN A 16 -3.33 -10.87 11.21
N ILE A 17 -2.20 -10.23 10.86
CA ILE A 17 -0.96 -10.37 11.64
C ILE A 17 -0.81 -9.27 12.69
N LEU A 18 -1.22 -8.04 12.35
CA LEU A 18 -0.98 -6.85 13.18
C LEU A 18 -2.27 -6.17 13.66
N GLU A 19 -3.44 -6.76 13.35
CA GLU A 19 -4.77 -6.19 13.66
C GLU A 19 -4.96 -4.76 13.12
N LEU A 20 -4.25 -4.41 12.06
CA LEU A 20 -4.35 -3.08 11.46
C LEU A 20 -5.59 -2.97 10.58
N ASN A 21 -6.41 -1.96 10.83
CA ASN A 21 -7.66 -1.73 10.12
C ASN A 21 -7.53 -0.55 9.16
N VAL A 22 -8.23 -0.59 8.03
CA VAL A 22 -8.29 0.54 7.09
C VAL A 22 -9.08 1.68 7.73
N ILE A 23 -8.44 2.84 7.83
CA ILE A 23 -9.04 4.07 8.35
C ILE A 23 -9.32 5.11 7.25
N MET A 24 -8.68 4.95 6.09
CA MET A 24 -8.88 5.81 4.93
C MET A 24 -8.61 5.04 3.64
N ASP A 25 -9.45 5.23 2.64
CA ASP A 25 -9.38 4.52 1.35
C ASP A 25 -9.52 5.52 0.21
N PHE A 26 -8.48 5.61 -0.62
CA PHE A 26 -8.45 6.40 -1.86
C PHE A 26 -8.44 5.50 -3.11
N GLY A 27 -8.81 4.22 -2.97
CA GLY A 27 -8.81 3.22 -4.03
C GLY A 27 -7.42 2.66 -4.30
N ALA A 28 -6.52 3.48 -4.85
CA ALA A 28 -5.13 3.10 -5.14
C ALA A 28 -4.23 3.12 -3.90
N ASP A 29 -4.64 3.87 -2.88
CA ASP A 29 -3.97 4.02 -1.59
C ASP A 29 -4.90 3.70 -0.45
N LYS A 30 -4.40 2.96 0.53
CA LYS A 30 -5.12 2.70 1.78
C LYS A 30 -4.25 3.07 2.96
N THR A 31 -4.83 3.79 3.90
CA THR A 31 -4.19 4.09 5.19
C THR A 31 -4.78 3.17 6.24
N LEU A 32 -3.90 2.46 6.93
CA LEU A 32 -4.22 1.61 8.06
C LEU A 32 -4.02 2.36 9.38
N THR A 33 -4.61 1.82 10.45
CA THR A 33 -4.34 2.25 11.83
C THR A 33 -2.84 2.34 12.09
N GLY A 34 -2.41 3.29 12.92
CA GLY A 34 -0.99 3.57 13.13
C GLY A 34 -0.33 4.36 11.99
N ASN A 35 -1.13 5.00 11.12
CA ASN A 35 -0.68 5.85 10.01
C ASN A 35 0.16 5.11 8.95
N LEU A 36 -0.03 3.79 8.82
CA LEU A 36 0.64 2.99 7.81
C LEU A 36 -0.08 3.13 6.47
N VAL A 37 0.58 3.74 5.49
CA VAL A 37 0.05 3.91 4.13
C VAL A 37 0.54 2.80 3.21
N LEU A 38 -0.39 2.12 2.54
CA LEU A 38 -0.16 1.17 1.46
C LEU A 38 -0.49 1.81 0.12
N LYS A 39 0.41 1.70 -0.86
CA LYS A 39 0.23 2.19 -2.24
C LYS A 39 0.60 1.10 -3.24
N THR A 40 -0.15 0.96 -4.33
CA THR A 40 0.20 -0.04 -5.35
C THR A 40 1.45 0.34 -6.14
N LYS A 41 2.23 -0.65 -6.60
CA LYS A 41 3.41 -0.43 -7.44
C LYS A 41 3.08 0.40 -8.68
N ASP A 42 1.99 0.09 -9.36
CA ASP A 42 1.63 0.74 -10.63
C ASP A 42 1.31 2.22 -10.42
N THR A 43 0.47 2.56 -9.44
CA THR A 43 0.18 3.97 -9.16
C THR A 43 1.36 4.71 -8.55
N TYR A 44 2.30 4.00 -7.92
CA TYR A 44 3.55 4.61 -7.48
C TYR A 44 4.47 4.96 -8.66
N LYS A 45 4.58 4.11 -9.69
CA LYS A 45 5.34 4.42 -10.92
C LYS A 45 4.85 5.71 -11.57
N ASP A 46 3.53 5.81 -11.74
CA ASP A 46 2.90 6.99 -12.32
C ASP A 46 3.16 8.23 -11.45
N PHE A 47 3.13 8.07 -10.12
CA PHE A 47 3.37 9.17 -9.19
C PHE A 47 4.80 9.71 -9.23
N ILE A 48 5.80 8.83 -9.39
CA ILE A 48 7.22 9.23 -9.43
C ILE A 48 7.73 9.53 -10.84
N ASP A 49 6.86 9.46 -11.85
CA ASP A 49 7.19 9.58 -13.28
C ASP A 49 8.41 8.71 -13.66
N ASN A 50 8.49 7.51 -13.09
CA ASN A 50 9.60 6.60 -13.28
C ASN A 50 9.11 5.15 -13.35
N ASN A 51 9.45 4.49 -14.45
CA ASN A 51 9.06 3.11 -14.74
C ASN A 51 10.00 2.07 -14.10
N ASP A 52 11.18 2.48 -13.66
CA ASP A 52 12.22 1.61 -13.11
C ASP A 52 12.22 1.66 -11.58
N ILE A 53 11.42 0.77 -10.98
CA ILE A 53 11.41 0.55 -9.53
C ILE A 53 12.12 -0.79 -9.27
N SER A 54 13.27 -0.71 -8.61
CA SER A 54 13.98 -1.86 -8.05
C SER A 54 13.63 -2.03 -6.56
N PHE A 55 13.54 -3.29 -6.13
CA PHE A 55 13.43 -3.65 -4.73
C PHE A 55 14.75 -4.31 -4.35
N VAL A 56 15.36 -3.83 -3.26
CA VAL A 56 16.63 -4.35 -2.72
C VAL A 56 16.37 -5.44 -1.69
#